data_AF-B9WET8-F1
#
_entry.id   AF-B9WET8-F1
#
_cell.length_a   1.000
_cell.length_b   1.000
_cell.length_c   1.000
_cell.angle_alpha   90.00
_cell.angle_beta   90.00
_cell.angle_gamma   90.00
#
_symmetry.space_group_name_H-M   'P 1'
#
loop_
_entity.id
_entity.type
_entity.pdbx_description
1 polymer ?
#
loop_
_entity_poly.entity_id
_entity_poly.type
_entity_poly.pdbx_seq_one_letter_code
_entity_poly.pdbx_strand_id
1 'polypeptide(L)'
;MVLSTRISIQWPPKEAEEKTSTLALTTPGDNYVDIRIFKTHYPYPSSSSCSSSSSYSSLPFDQIFEIGLAGKEIALDNDKIKFDNYINTLALQESIKSGSSIQIDSDIGHFSNHGLDRKETGEMKNSEGIIAPYIEIWRSLDPLRHTPDREVRENVNNEYMNVFTLKLIDHLGVLIRIGNWIQGIIQEGQSIHVIRSWYNENLGEWCNLIEYGDKDVFPVEFNGKIDEIVIVSNGWKWKCIEKE
;
A
#
# COMPACT_ATOMS: atom_id res chain seq x y z
N MET A 1 -9.06 11.50 3.22
CA MET A 1 -7.76 10.80 3.21
C MET A 1 -7.59 10.00 4.47
N VAL A 2 -6.83 8.92 4.40
CA VAL A 2 -6.55 8.03 5.52
C VAL A 2 -5.13 7.46 5.36
N LEU A 3 -4.34 7.51 6.44
CA LEU A 3 -3.20 6.62 6.65
C LEU A 3 -3.65 5.61 7.72
N SER A 4 -3.66 4.32 7.41
CA SER A 4 -4.11 3.30 8.36
C SER A 4 -3.16 2.11 8.44
N THR A 5 -3.04 1.53 9.63
CA THR A 5 -2.42 0.21 9.83
C THR A 5 -3.47 -0.79 10.28
N ARG A 6 -3.30 -2.05 9.87
CA ARG A 6 -4.14 -3.15 10.31
C ARG A 6 -3.63 -3.66 11.65
N ILE A 7 -4.51 -3.68 12.64
CA ILE A 7 -4.24 -4.13 14.01
C ILE A 7 -4.37 -5.64 14.10
N SER A 8 -5.35 -6.21 13.40
CA SER A 8 -5.56 -7.64 13.29
C SER A 8 -6.43 -7.98 12.09
N ILE A 9 -6.22 -9.18 11.56
CA ILE A 9 -7.17 -9.89 10.71
C ILE A 9 -7.60 -11.18 11.41
N GLN A 10 -8.87 -11.53 11.25
CA GLN A 10 -9.44 -12.79 11.71
C GLN A 10 -10.16 -13.48 10.55
N TRP A 11 -9.93 -14.78 10.44
CA TRP A 11 -10.68 -15.69 9.58
C TRP A 11 -11.47 -16.67 10.45
N PRO A 12 -12.71 -16.33 10.88
CA PRO A 12 -13.43 -17.14 11.84
C PRO A 12 -13.59 -18.61 11.39
N PRO A 13 -13.51 -19.57 12.34
CA PRO A 13 -13.41 -19.40 13.79
C PRO A 13 -11.97 -19.28 14.32
N LYS A 14 -10.94 -19.10 13.47
CA LYS A 14 -9.56 -18.93 13.93
C LYS A 14 -9.44 -17.67 14.79
N GLU A 15 -8.49 -17.66 15.73
CA GLU A 15 -8.18 -16.47 16.54
C GLU A 15 -7.65 -15.32 15.66
N ALA A 16 -7.86 -14.09 16.10
CA ALA A 16 -7.34 -12.91 15.41
C ALA A 16 -5.81 -12.83 15.54
N GLU A 17 -5.13 -12.43 14.47
CA GLU A 17 -3.68 -12.26 14.45
C GLU A 17 -3.26 -11.10 13.53
N GLU A 18 -2.01 -10.66 13.63
CA GLU A 18 -1.42 -9.71 12.67
C GLU A 18 0.02 -10.09 12.38
N LYS A 19 0.23 -10.75 11.24
CA LYS A 19 1.55 -11.21 10.79
C LYS A 19 2.29 -10.17 9.95
N THR A 20 1.64 -9.07 9.58
CA THR A 20 2.14 -8.11 8.60
C THR A 20 2.38 -6.73 9.20
N SER A 21 3.33 -5.99 8.63
CA SER A 21 3.46 -4.54 8.79
C SER A 21 2.60 -3.88 7.71
N THR A 22 1.28 -3.99 7.87
CA THR A 22 0.30 -3.45 6.92
C THR A 22 0.20 -1.95 7.04
N LEU A 23 0.24 -1.27 5.90
CA LEU A 23 -0.04 0.15 5.79
C LEU A 23 -0.89 0.39 4.54
N ALA A 24 -2.04 1.03 4.74
CA ALA A 24 -2.96 1.45 3.69
C ALA A 24 -2.99 2.98 3.64
N LEU A 25 -2.79 3.53 2.44
CA LEU A 25 -2.88 4.96 2.15
C LEU A 25 -4.05 5.17 1.21
N THR A 26 -5.00 6.02 1.59
CA THR A 26 -6.12 6.46 0.74
C THR A 26 -6.13 7.99 0.66
N THR A 27 -6.06 8.54 -0.54
CA THR A 27 -6.05 9.99 -0.75
C THR A 27 -7.48 10.59 -0.71
N PRO A 28 -7.64 11.93 -0.68
CA PRO A 28 -8.95 12.58 -0.79
C PRO A 28 -9.72 12.25 -2.08
N GLY A 29 -9.02 11.98 -3.18
CA GLY A 29 -9.58 11.55 -4.47
C GLY A 29 -9.85 10.04 -4.57
N ASP A 30 -9.90 9.35 -3.43
CA ASP A 30 -10.23 7.94 -3.24
C ASP A 30 -9.24 6.96 -3.90
N ASN A 31 -8.04 7.41 -4.28
CA ASN A 31 -6.99 6.51 -4.76
C ASN A 31 -6.36 5.84 -3.54
N TYR A 32 -6.14 4.52 -3.60
CA TYR A 32 -5.49 3.81 -2.50
C TYR A 32 -4.36 2.88 -2.95
N VAL A 33 -3.46 2.63 -2.00
CA VAL A 33 -2.45 1.57 -2.04
C VAL A 33 -2.39 0.91 -0.67
N ASP A 34 -2.57 -0.42 -0.61
CA ASP A 34 -2.45 -1.25 0.59
C ASP A 34 -1.34 -2.29 0.38
N ILE A 35 -0.30 -2.23 1.20
CA ILE A 35 0.85 -3.13 1.15
C ILE A 35 1.00 -3.84 2.48
N ARG A 36 0.95 -5.17 2.42
CA ARG A 36 0.99 -6.06 3.59
C ARG A 36 2.25 -6.91 3.58
N ILE A 37 3.39 -6.31 3.94
CA ILE A 37 4.66 -7.04 4.09
C ILE A 37 4.68 -7.86 5.38
N PHE A 38 5.20 -9.08 5.37
CA PHE A 38 5.34 -9.86 6.61
C PHE A 38 6.31 -9.17 7.60
N LYS A 39 5.95 -9.15 8.89
CA LYS A 39 6.76 -8.52 9.95
C LYS A 39 8.18 -9.12 10.02
N THR A 40 8.34 -10.39 9.67
CA THR A 40 9.65 -11.07 9.62
C THR A 40 10.59 -10.55 8.55
N HIS A 41 10.07 -9.79 7.58
CA HIS A 41 10.82 -9.22 6.47
C HIS A 41 10.83 -7.68 6.47
N TYR A 42 10.17 -7.02 7.42
CA TYR A 42 10.09 -5.56 7.47
C TYR A 42 11.15 -4.97 8.43
N PRO A 43 11.95 -3.97 8.01
CA PRO A 43 12.04 -3.36 6.67
C PRO A 43 12.73 -4.27 5.64
N TYR A 44 12.50 -4.01 4.35
CA TYR A 44 13.03 -4.80 3.23
C TYR A 44 13.74 -3.93 2.17
N PRO A 45 14.93 -4.31 1.67
CA PRO A 45 15.79 -5.36 2.21
C PRO A 45 16.22 -5.00 3.64
N SER A 46 16.46 -6.02 4.47
CA SER A 46 16.78 -5.82 5.90
C SER A 46 18.16 -5.17 6.16
N SER A 47 18.85 -4.68 5.12
CA SER A 47 20.06 -3.87 5.27
C SER A 47 19.69 -2.45 5.70
N SER A 48 19.68 -2.25 7.00
CA SER A 48 19.82 -0.96 7.66
C SER A 48 21.02 -0.17 7.07
N SER A 49 20.80 0.66 6.05
CA SER A 49 21.47 1.94 5.80
C SER A 49 21.16 2.44 4.39
N CYS A 50 21.07 3.76 4.27
CA CYS A 50 21.08 4.54 3.03
C CYS A 50 22.40 4.37 2.24
N SER A 51 22.82 3.15 1.92
CA SER A 51 24.07 2.85 1.22
C SER A 51 23.98 1.55 0.42
N SER A 52 23.76 1.75 -0.88
CA SER A 52 24.18 0.99 -2.07
C SER A 52 24.58 -0.49 -1.97
N SER A 53 23.88 -1.24 -2.83
CA SER A 53 24.33 -2.40 -3.60
C SER A 53 24.73 -3.64 -2.81
N SER A 54 23.74 -4.52 -2.62
CA SER A 54 24.01 -5.95 -2.70
C SER A 54 22.94 -6.60 -3.58
N SER A 55 23.38 -7.46 -4.49
CA SER A 55 22.54 -8.24 -5.39
C SER A 55 21.74 -9.25 -4.56
N TYR A 56 20.59 -8.83 -4.05
CA TYR A 56 19.66 -9.72 -3.39
C TYR A 56 19.08 -10.68 -4.41
N SER A 57 19.27 -11.99 -4.20
CA SER A 57 18.37 -12.97 -4.79
C SER A 57 16.99 -12.74 -4.17
N SER A 58 16.14 -11.99 -4.87
CA SER A 58 14.81 -11.61 -4.39
C SER A 58 14.00 -12.87 -4.14
N LEU A 59 13.59 -13.11 -2.89
CA LEU A 59 12.59 -14.13 -2.61
C LEU A 59 11.33 -13.83 -3.44
N PRO A 60 10.56 -14.86 -3.85
CA PRO A 60 9.26 -14.66 -4.48
C PRO A 60 8.36 -13.73 -3.66
N PHE A 61 7.51 -12.96 -4.33
CA PHE A 61 6.65 -11.97 -3.67
C PHE A 61 5.80 -12.59 -2.55
N ASP A 62 5.23 -13.79 -2.75
CA ASP A 62 4.42 -14.50 -1.74
C ASP A 62 5.19 -14.98 -0.51
N GLN A 63 6.52 -14.90 -0.51
CA GLN A 63 7.34 -15.18 0.67
C GLN A 63 7.62 -13.93 1.53
N ILE A 64 7.50 -12.74 0.93
CA ILE A 64 7.82 -11.46 1.59
C ILE A 64 6.55 -10.71 1.97
N PHE A 65 5.53 -10.78 1.12
CA PHE A 65 4.28 -10.05 1.26
C PHE A 65 3.10 -11.01 1.33
N GLU A 66 2.12 -10.68 2.15
CA GLU A 66 0.80 -11.30 2.15
C GLU A 66 0.02 -10.86 0.91
N ILE A 67 -0.04 -9.55 0.65
CA ILE A 67 -0.73 -8.97 -0.51
C ILE A 67 -0.27 -7.53 -0.77
N GLY A 68 -0.39 -7.10 -2.03
CA GLY A 68 -0.33 -5.71 -2.46
C GLY A 68 -1.55 -5.37 -3.32
N LEU A 69 -2.25 -4.31 -2.96
CA LEU A 69 -3.44 -3.81 -3.65
C LEU A 69 -3.25 -2.34 -4.03
N ALA A 70 -3.80 -1.96 -5.17
CA ALA A 70 -3.98 -0.55 -5.51
C ALA A 70 -5.23 -0.38 -6.38
N GLY A 71 -5.95 0.71 -6.18
CA GLY A 71 -7.24 0.90 -6.83
C GLY A 71 -7.91 2.23 -6.49
N LYS A 72 -9.22 2.24 -6.63
CA LYS A 72 -10.08 3.30 -6.09
C LYS A 72 -11.09 2.77 -5.09
N GLU A 73 -11.29 3.52 -4.02
CA GLU A 73 -12.43 3.35 -3.14
C GLU A 73 -13.68 3.95 -3.80
N ILE A 74 -14.80 3.22 -3.72
CA ILE A 74 -16.10 3.68 -4.16
C ILE A 74 -17.04 3.52 -2.97
N ALA A 75 -17.41 4.65 -2.37
CA ALA A 75 -18.40 4.65 -1.30
C ALA A 75 -19.74 4.10 -1.81
N LEU A 76 -20.30 3.16 -1.06
CA LEU A 76 -21.61 2.58 -1.26
C LEU A 76 -22.51 2.90 -0.06
N ASP A 77 -23.80 2.52 -0.14
CA ASP A 77 -24.74 2.70 0.97
C ASP A 77 -24.38 1.84 2.20
N ASN A 78 -24.82 2.27 3.38
CA ASN A 78 -24.74 1.51 4.65
C ASN A 78 -23.31 1.16 5.08
N ASP A 79 -22.43 2.16 5.13
CA ASP A 79 -21.04 2.03 5.60
C ASP A 79 -20.23 1.01 4.79
N LYS A 80 -20.58 0.81 3.51
CA LYS A 80 -19.86 -0.09 2.60
C LYS A 80 -18.93 0.69 1.71
N ILE A 81 -17.76 0.13 1.47
CA ILE A 81 -16.80 0.65 0.49
C ILE A 81 -16.48 -0.49 -0.47
N LYS A 82 -16.62 -0.23 -1.76
CA LYS A 82 -16.10 -1.12 -2.80
C LYS A 82 -14.65 -0.72 -3.11
N PHE A 83 -13.76 -1.69 -3.07
CA PHE A 83 -12.38 -1.56 -3.50
C PHE A 83 -12.26 -2.00 -4.96
N ASP A 84 -12.26 -1.03 -5.88
CA ASP A 84 -12.10 -1.25 -7.32
C ASP A 84 -10.61 -1.38 -7.65
N ASN A 85 -10.09 -2.59 -7.48
CA ASN A 85 -8.68 -2.92 -7.66
C ASN A 85 -8.25 -2.80 -9.14
N TYR A 86 -7.13 -2.13 -9.38
CA TYR A 86 -6.41 -2.18 -10.66
C TYR A 86 -5.15 -3.05 -10.57
N ILE A 87 -4.60 -3.21 -9.35
CA ILE A 87 -3.50 -4.12 -9.03
C ILE A 87 -3.95 -4.99 -7.88
N ASN A 88 -3.81 -6.31 -8.04
CA ASN A 88 -4.03 -7.30 -7.00
C ASN A 88 -2.98 -8.40 -7.15
N THR A 89 -2.00 -8.42 -6.25
CA THR A 89 -0.86 -9.35 -6.36
C THR A 89 -1.26 -10.80 -6.12
N LEU A 90 -2.33 -11.07 -5.36
CA LEU A 90 -2.84 -12.43 -5.17
C LEU A 90 -3.40 -12.97 -6.50
N ALA A 91 -4.22 -12.16 -7.19
CA ALA A 91 -4.74 -12.50 -8.52
C ALA A 91 -3.61 -12.72 -9.55
N LEU A 92 -2.55 -11.91 -9.49
CA LEU A 92 -1.37 -12.10 -10.33
C LEU A 92 -0.69 -13.44 -10.04
N GLN A 93 -0.47 -13.78 -8.76
CA GLN A 93 0.16 -15.04 -8.38
C GLN A 93 -0.65 -16.26 -8.79
N GLU A 94 -1.99 -16.18 -8.70
CA GLU A 94 -2.88 -17.23 -9.20
C GLU A 94 -2.80 -17.39 -10.71
N SER A 95 -2.75 -16.28 -11.45
CA SER A 95 -2.53 -16.29 -12.89
C SER A 95 -1.20 -16.94 -13.26
N ILE A 96 -0.10 -16.61 -12.57
CA ILE A 96 1.22 -17.22 -12.77
C ILE A 96 1.18 -18.73 -12.49
N LYS A 97 0.57 -19.14 -11.37
CA LYS A 97 0.49 -20.56 -10.95
C LYS A 97 -0.39 -21.40 -11.89
N SER A 98 -1.50 -20.83 -12.37
CA SER A 98 -2.48 -21.54 -13.21
C SER A 98 -2.22 -21.42 -14.72
N GLY A 99 -1.43 -20.44 -15.16
CA GLY A 99 -1.29 -20.06 -16.57
C GLY A 99 -2.53 -19.38 -17.17
N SER A 100 -3.54 -19.05 -16.35
CA SER A 100 -4.76 -18.38 -16.79
C SER A 100 -4.59 -16.86 -16.84
N SER A 101 -5.51 -16.14 -17.50
CA SER A 101 -5.55 -14.67 -17.46
C SER A 101 -5.78 -14.17 -16.04
N ILE A 102 -5.15 -13.06 -15.67
CA ILE A 102 -5.38 -12.39 -14.38
C ILE A 102 -6.85 -11.99 -14.26
N GLN A 103 -7.50 -12.43 -13.19
CA GLN A 103 -8.86 -12.02 -12.81
C GLN A 103 -8.75 -11.16 -11.56
N ILE A 104 -8.92 -9.84 -11.73
CA ILE A 104 -8.89 -8.90 -10.62
C ILE A 104 -10.32 -8.71 -10.13
N ASP A 105 -10.60 -9.22 -8.95
CA ASP A 105 -11.89 -9.02 -8.30
C ASP A 105 -11.90 -7.71 -7.50
N SER A 106 -13.09 -7.13 -7.35
CA SER A 106 -13.34 -6.09 -6.36
C SER A 106 -13.76 -6.72 -5.04
N ASP A 107 -13.37 -6.10 -3.93
CA ASP A 107 -13.88 -6.43 -2.60
C ASP A 107 -14.90 -5.39 -2.14
N ILE A 108 -15.83 -5.78 -1.27
CA ILE A 108 -16.75 -4.87 -0.59
C ILE A 108 -16.57 -5.06 0.92
N GLY A 109 -15.90 -4.09 1.54
CA GLY A 109 -15.77 -4.00 2.99
C GLY A 109 -16.96 -3.29 3.61
N HIS A 110 -17.47 -3.81 4.72
CA HIS A 110 -18.46 -3.15 5.57
C HIS A 110 -17.79 -2.62 6.84
N PHE A 111 -17.85 -1.30 7.02
CA PHE A 111 -17.15 -0.58 8.08
C PHE A 111 -18.07 -0.26 9.25
N SER A 112 -17.54 -0.38 10.46
CA SER A 112 -18.25 -0.03 11.68
C SER A 112 -17.28 0.44 12.75
N ASN A 113 -17.76 1.19 13.74
CA ASN A 113 -16.95 1.67 14.84
C ASN A 113 -16.47 0.51 15.74
N HIS A 114 -15.20 0.57 16.17
CA HIS A 114 -14.60 -0.38 17.10
C HIS A 114 -13.72 0.35 18.13
N GLY A 115 -14.37 1.00 19.10
CA GLY A 115 -13.65 1.84 20.08
C GLY A 115 -13.02 3.04 19.38
N LEU A 116 -11.69 3.14 19.44
CA LEU A 116 -10.90 4.16 18.72
C LEU A 116 -10.41 3.67 17.34
N ASP A 117 -10.69 2.42 17.00
CA ASP A 117 -10.34 1.77 15.75
C ASP A 117 -11.63 1.56 14.91
N ARG A 118 -11.47 1.14 13.65
CA ARG A 118 -12.57 0.77 12.76
C ARG A 118 -12.54 -0.73 12.52
N LYS A 119 -13.71 -1.36 12.51
CA LYS A 119 -13.86 -2.76 12.11
C LYS A 119 -14.37 -2.81 10.70
N GLU A 120 -13.67 -3.55 9.86
CA GLU A 120 -14.08 -3.93 8.52
C GLU A 120 -14.46 -5.42 8.52
N THR A 121 -15.55 -5.75 7.83
CA THR A 121 -15.94 -7.14 7.58
C THR A 121 -16.33 -7.32 6.13
N GLY A 122 -15.96 -8.44 5.53
CA GLY A 122 -16.31 -8.79 4.17
C GLY A 122 -16.11 -10.27 3.91
N GLU A 123 -16.11 -10.65 2.64
CA GLU A 123 -15.77 -11.98 2.17
C GLU A 123 -14.73 -11.86 1.08
N MET A 124 -13.57 -12.49 1.27
CA MET A 124 -12.53 -12.52 0.26
C MET A 124 -11.81 -13.86 0.28
N LYS A 125 -11.02 -14.11 -0.76
CA LYS A 125 -10.19 -15.30 -0.84
C LYS A 125 -9.05 -15.23 0.18
N ASN A 126 -8.95 -16.24 1.05
CA ASN A 126 -7.86 -16.35 2.02
C ASN A 126 -6.59 -16.97 1.38
N SER A 127 -5.52 -17.12 2.17
CA SER A 127 -4.24 -17.71 1.72
C SER A 127 -4.34 -19.18 1.24
N GLU A 128 -5.41 -19.90 1.59
CA GLU A 128 -5.69 -21.27 1.15
C GLU A 128 -6.46 -21.30 -0.17
N GLY A 129 -6.80 -20.13 -0.73
CA GLY A 129 -7.57 -20.00 -1.96
C GLY A 129 -9.09 -20.09 -1.77
N ILE A 130 -9.57 -20.06 -0.52
CA ILE A 130 -10.99 -20.25 -0.17
C ILE A 130 -11.63 -18.89 0.12
N ILE A 131 -12.78 -18.60 -0.49
CA ILE A 131 -13.60 -17.44 -0.13
C ILE A 131 -14.16 -17.67 1.27
N ALA A 132 -13.82 -16.78 2.19
CA ALA A 132 -14.21 -16.88 3.59
C ALA A 132 -14.54 -15.49 4.15
N PRO A 133 -15.40 -15.41 5.19
CA PRO A 133 -15.61 -14.17 5.90
C PRO A 133 -14.33 -13.74 6.63
N TYR A 134 -14.06 -12.45 6.62
CA TYR A 134 -12.97 -11.85 7.38
C TYR A 134 -13.47 -10.77 8.34
N ILE A 135 -12.66 -10.50 9.36
CA ILE A 135 -12.82 -9.35 10.25
C ILE A 135 -11.46 -8.67 10.36
N GLU A 136 -11.34 -7.45 9.89
CA GLU A 136 -10.13 -6.63 10.02
C GLU A 136 -10.38 -5.47 10.99
N ILE A 137 -9.41 -5.20 11.86
CA ILE A 137 -9.43 -4.04 12.75
C ILE A 137 -8.38 -3.05 12.25
N TRP A 138 -8.78 -1.83 11.95
CA TRP A 138 -7.97 -0.80 11.33
C TRP A 138 -7.81 0.41 12.25
N ARG A 139 -6.60 0.93 12.33
CA ARG A 139 -6.26 2.13 13.09
C ARG A 139 -5.80 3.24 12.17
N SER A 140 -6.48 4.38 12.24
CA SER A 140 -6.03 5.61 11.60
C SER A 140 -4.81 6.21 12.33
N LEU A 141 -3.82 6.61 11.56
CA LEU A 141 -2.53 7.13 12.03
C LEU A 141 -2.36 8.59 11.59
N ASP A 142 -1.65 9.38 12.40
CA ASP A 142 -1.28 10.75 12.07
C ASP A 142 -0.18 10.75 10.99
N PRO A 143 -0.44 11.23 9.76
CA PRO A 143 0.52 11.11 8.66
C PRO A 143 1.78 11.96 8.80
N LEU A 144 1.81 12.93 9.72
CA LEU A 144 2.98 13.76 10.01
C LEU A 144 3.78 13.21 11.19
N ARG A 145 3.08 12.68 12.21
CA ARG A 145 3.70 12.33 13.51
C ARG A 145 3.96 10.85 13.70
N HIS A 146 3.26 9.99 12.96
CA HIS A 146 3.56 8.57 12.92
C HIS A 146 4.92 8.35 12.27
N THR A 147 5.79 7.61 12.95
CA THR A 147 7.11 7.23 12.45
C THR A 147 7.24 5.70 12.44
N PRO A 148 8.25 5.14 11.75
CA PRO A 148 8.48 3.70 11.72
C PRO A 148 8.62 3.05 13.11
N ASP A 149 9.16 3.80 14.08
CA ASP A 149 9.41 3.32 15.44
C ASP A 149 8.35 3.78 16.46
N ARG A 150 7.43 4.66 16.07
CA ARG A 150 6.44 5.24 16.97
C ARG A 150 5.09 5.40 16.30
N GLU A 151 4.14 4.58 16.74
CA GLU A 151 2.74 4.72 16.37
C GLU A 151 2.13 5.99 17.00
N VAL A 152 1.48 6.81 16.18
CA VAL A 152 0.70 7.98 16.62
C VAL A 152 -0.65 7.91 15.92
N ARG A 153 -1.73 7.84 16.69
CA ARG A 153 -3.10 7.85 16.17
C ARG A 153 -3.41 9.18 15.51
N GLU A 154 -4.26 9.12 14.49
CA GLU A 154 -4.79 10.32 13.83
C GLU A 154 -5.43 11.28 14.87
N ASN A 155 -5.18 12.57 14.69
CA ASN A 155 -5.80 13.63 15.46
C ASN A 155 -6.59 14.54 14.50
N VAL A 156 -7.65 15.17 14.98
CA VAL A 156 -8.59 16.02 14.22
C VAL A 156 -7.97 17.38 13.83
N ASN A 157 -6.70 17.62 14.13
CA ASN A 157 -6.03 18.86 13.80
C ASN A 157 -5.70 18.91 12.31
N ASN A 158 -6.37 19.82 11.59
CA ASN A 158 -6.11 20.12 10.18
C ASN A 158 -4.80 20.89 10.01
N GLU A 159 -3.69 20.19 10.05
CA GLU A 159 -2.41 20.70 9.55
C GLU A 159 -2.32 20.52 8.04
N TYR A 160 -1.67 21.46 7.37
CA TYR A 160 -1.41 21.33 5.94
C TYR A 160 -0.48 20.13 5.72
N MET A 161 -0.90 19.19 4.87
CA MET A 161 -0.15 17.97 4.57
C MET A 161 0.03 17.85 3.07
N ASN A 162 1.24 17.51 2.65
CA ASN A 162 1.50 17.20 1.25
C ASN A 162 0.82 15.89 0.89
N VAL A 163 -0.10 15.93 -0.06
CA VAL A 163 -0.72 14.75 -0.64
C VAL A 163 -0.51 14.76 -2.14
N PHE A 164 -0.16 13.61 -2.71
CA PHE A 164 -0.23 13.43 -4.15
C PHE A 164 -0.53 11.98 -4.52
N THR A 165 -1.11 11.81 -5.71
CA THR A 165 -1.18 10.52 -6.40
C THR A 165 -0.52 10.65 -7.77
N LEU A 166 0.45 9.81 -8.04
CA LEU A 166 0.98 9.60 -9.38
C LEU A 166 0.45 8.28 -9.94
N LYS A 167 0.06 8.30 -11.21
CA LYS A 167 -0.20 7.09 -11.99
C LYS A 167 0.83 6.91 -13.07
N LEU A 168 1.27 5.68 -13.23
CA LEU A 168 2.17 5.30 -14.31
C LEU A 168 1.40 5.34 -15.64
N ILE A 169 2.00 5.94 -16.67
CA ILE A 169 1.40 6.06 -18.01
C ILE A 169 1.67 4.75 -18.77
N ASP A 170 0.67 4.26 -19.50
CA ASP A 170 0.71 3.03 -20.34
C ASP A 170 0.97 1.71 -19.59
N HIS A 171 1.08 1.74 -18.25
CA HIS A 171 1.35 0.59 -17.40
C HIS A 171 0.53 0.66 -16.10
N LEU A 172 0.48 -0.44 -15.34
CA LEU A 172 -0.19 -0.48 -14.03
C LEU A 172 0.79 -0.02 -12.95
N GLY A 173 0.63 1.21 -12.46
CA GLY A 173 1.43 1.72 -11.35
C GLY A 173 0.76 2.87 -10.63
N VAL A 174 0.86 2.87 -9.30
CA VAL A 174 0.35 3.92 -8.42
C VAL A 174 1.42 4.25 -7.38
N LEU A 175 1.67 5.54 -7.16
CA LEU A 175 2.52 6.05 -6.07
C LEU A 175 1.75 7.14 -5.33
N ILE A 176 1.53 6.95 -4.04
CA ILE A 176 0.80 7.88 -3.18
C ILE A 176 1.74 8.45 -2.13
N ARG A 177 1.62 9.75 -1.89
CA ARG A 177 2.15 10.42 -0.69
C ARG A 177 1.00 10.91 0.17
N ILE A 178 1.09 10.67 1.49
CA ILE A 178 0.27 11.34 2.51
C ILE A 178 1.20 11.79 3.64
N GLY A 179 1.40 13.10 3.77
CA GLY A 179 2.27 13.67 4.80
C GLY A 179 3.72 13.23 4.63
N ASN A 180 4.24 12.55 5.65
CA ASN A 180 5.62 12.04 5.72
C ASN A 180 5.74 10.59 5.22
N TRP A 181 4.70 10.02 4.60
CA TRP A 181 4.68 8.65 4.11
C TRP A 181 4.45 8.59 2.60
N ILE A 182 5.23 7.74 1.93
CA ILE A 182 5.06 7.37 0.53
C ILE A 182 4.91 5.86 0.43
N GLN A 183 3.97 5.42 -0.40
CA GLN A 183 3.83 4.01 -0.77
C GLN A 183 3.43 3.88 -2.23
N GLY A 184 4.04 2.93 -2.93
CA GLY A 184 3.73 2.69 -4.33
C GLY A 184 3.93 1.24 -4.73
N ILE A 185 3.21 0.86 -5.79
CA ILE A 185 3.26 -0.47 -6.39
C ILE A 185 3.13 -0.35 -7.90
N ILE A 186 3.88 -1.19 -8.62
CA ILE A 186 3.83 -1.33 -10.08
C ILE A 186 3.68 -2.81 -10.40
N GLN A 187 2.85 -3.11 -11.39
CA GLN A 187 2.75 -4.41 -12.02
C GLN A 187 3.08 -4.28 -13.50
N GLU A 188 4.13 -4.96 -13.94
CA GLU A 188 4.51 -5.07 -15.35
C GLU A 188 4.57 -6.54 -15.76
N GLY A 189 3.57 -7.00 -16.51
CA GLY A 189 3.44 -8.42 -16.83
C GLY A 189 3.35 -9.27 -15.55
N GLN A 190 4.39 -10.06 -15.29
CA GLN A 190 4.53 -10.91 -14.10
C GLN A 190 5.45 -10.32 -13.01
N SER A 191 6.04 -9.14 -13.26
CA SER A 191 6.94 -8.46 -12.33
C SER A 191 6.15 -7.51 -11.42
N ILE A 192 6.57 -7.43 -10.16
CA ILE A 192 6.04 -6.49 -9.17
C ILE A 192 7.18 -5.64 -8.63
N HIS A 193 6.95 -4.34 -8.52
CA HIS A 193 7.83 -3.41 -7.82
C HIS A 193 7.05 -2.75 -6.68
N VAL A 194 7.65 -2.62 -5.51
CA VAL A 194 7.03 -1.96 -4.34
C VAL A 194 8.03 -1.02 -3.69
N ILE A 195 7.55 0.17 -3.35
CA ILE A 195 8.27 1.12 -2.50
C ILE A 195 7.41 1.50 -1.29
N ARG A 196 8.04 1.60 -0.13
CA ARG A 196 7.51 2.35 1.02
C ARG A 196 8.63 3.21 1.56
N SER A 197 8.38 4.50 1.71
CA SER A 197 9.36 5.46 2.20
C SER A 197 8.74 6.35 3.26
N TRP A 198 9.56 6.76 4.23
CA TRP A 198 9.18 7.71 5.26
C TRP A 198 10.16 8.89 5.25
N TYR A 199 9.64 10.11 5.36
CA TYR A 199 10.45 11.30 5.41
C TYR A 199 11.01 11.52 6.82
N ASN A 200 12.32 11.38 6.98
CA ASN A 200 12.99 11.62 8.24
C ASN A 200 13.31 13.10 8.39
N GLU A 201 12.45 13.82 9.10
CA GLU A 201 12.61 15.27 9.33
C GLU A 201 13.93 15.63 10.02
N ASN A 202 14.50 14.73 10.85
CA ASN A 202 15.78 15.00 11.51
C ASN A 202 16.97 14.94 10.53
N LEU A 203 16.87 14.13 9.48
CA LEU A 203 17.89 13.99 8.44
C LEU A 203 17.59 14.84 7.20
N GLY A 204 16.34 15.29 7.05
CA GLY A 204 15.89 16.05 5.89
C GLY A 204 15.74 15.23 4.61
N GLU A 205 15.65 13.90 4.71
CA GLU A 205 15.68 12.98 3.57
C GLU A 205 14.60 11.88 3.66
N TRP A 206 14.29 11.27 2.50
CA TRP A 206 13.44 10.09 2.43
C TRP A 206 14.24 8.83 2.78
N CYS A 207 13.75 8.07 3.74
CA CYS A 207 14.29 6.75 4.09
C CYS A 207 13.38 5.67 3.52
N ASN A 208 13.91 4.81 2.66
CA ASN A 208 13.17 3.66 2.13
C ASN A 208 13.09 2.55 3.19
N LEU A 209 11.88 2.08 3.44
CA LEU A 209 11.53 1.01 4.38
C LEU A 209 11.19 -0.29 3.66
N ILE A 210 10.70 -0.18 2.42
CA ILE A 210 10.47 -1.29 1.51
C ILE A 210 11.04 -0.91 0.15
N GLU A 211 11.93 -1.73 -0.38
CA GLU A 211 12.44 -1.71 -1.75
C GLU A 211 12.33 -3.15 -2.31
N TYR A 212 11.26 -3.42 -3.04
CA TYR A 212 11.08 -4.71 -3.72
C TYR A 212 11.06 -4.49 -5.24
N GLY A 213 11.90 -5.26 -5.96
CA GLY A 213 12.15 -5.02 -7.37
C GLY A 213 13.06 -3.80 -7.60
N ASP A 214 12.94 -3.18 -8.77
CA ASP A 214 13.62 -1.92 -9.07
C ASP A 214 12.93 -0.76 -8.33
N LYS A 215 13.68 -0.03 -7.50
CA LYS A 215 13.21 1.13 -6.73
C LYS A 215 13.32 2.44 -7.52
N ASP A 216 14.23 2.52 -8.49
CA ASP A 216 14.56 3.76 -9.20
C ASP A 216 13.45 4.15 -10.20
N VAL A 217 12.49 3.26 -10.39
CA VAL A 217 11.27 3.48 -11.18
C VAL A 217 10.23 4.34 -10.45
N PHE A 218 10.40 4.60 -9.16
CA PHE A 218 9.48 5.41 -8.36
C PHE A 218 10.03 6.83 -8.13
N PRO A 219 9.34 7.89 -8.56
CA PRO A 219 9.77 9.27 -8.33
C PRO A 219 9.41 9.75 -6.90
N VAL A 220 10.07 9.18 -5.88
CA VAL A 220 9.81 9.48 -4.45
C VAL A 220 9.98 10.97 -4.12
N GLU A 221 10.90 11.66 -4.79
CA GLU A 221 11.18 13.08 -4.58
C GLU A 221 10.23 14.03 -5.34
N PHE A 222 9.15 13.52 -5.94
CA PHE A 222 8.21 14.34 -6.71
C PHE A 222 7.64 15.50 -5.88
N ASN A 223 7.80 16.72 -6.39
CA ASN A 223 7.27 17.96 -5.82
C ASN A 223 6.52 18.83 -6.85
N GLY A 224 6.25 18.28 -8.04
CA GLY A 224 5.59 18.97 -9.15
C GLY A 224 4.10 19.22 -8.93
N LYS A 225 3.36 19.60 -9.98
CA LYS A 225 1.94 19.98 -9.91
C LYS A 225 1.02 18.89 -10.48
N ILE A 226 -0.28 19.04 -10.25
CA ILE A 226 -1.28 18.21 -10.95
C ILE A 226 -1.09 18.32 -12.47
N ASP A 227 -1.34 17.21 -13.18
CA ASP A 227 -1.08 16.99 -14.60
C ASP A 227 0.38 16.99 -15.06
N GLU A 228 1.34 17.27 -14.18
CA GLU A 228 2.76 17.19 -14.50
C GLU A 228 3.18 15.74 -14.75
N ILE A 229 4.07 15.56 -15.74
CA ILE A 229 4.66 14.27 -16.08
C ILE A 229 6.11 14.27 -15.64
N VAL A 230 6.47 13.33 -14.78
CA VAL A 230 7.87 13.05 -14.40
C VAL A 230 8.35 11.79 -15.11
N ILE A 231 9.58 11.83 -15.61
CA ILE A 231 10.23 10.72 -16.30
C ILE A 231 11.35 10.22 -15.39
N VAL A 232 11.31 8.94 -15.03
CA VAL A 232 12.35 8.28 -14.23
C VAL A 232 13.45 7.71 -15.13
N SER A 233 14.55 7.25 -14.54
CA SER A 233 15.81 6.90 -15.23
C SER A 233 15.66 5.83 -16.33
N ASN A 234 14.73 4.89 -16.17
CA ASN A 234 14.43 3.84 -17.15
C ASN A 234 13.47 4.30 -18.27
N GLY A 235 13.06 5.58 -18.28
CA GLY A 235 12.17 6.17 -19.27
C GLY A 235 10.68 6.05 -18.96
N TRP A 236 10.29 5.38 -17.87
CA TRP A 236 8.91 5.33 -17.43
C TRP A 236 8.39 6.71 -17.06
N LYS A 237 7.11 6.94 -17.35
CA LYS A 237 6.46 8.25 -17.20
C LYS A 237 5.35 8.15 -16.18
N TRP A 238 5.40 9.01 -15.18
CA TRP A 238 4.37 9.13 -14.16
C TRP A 238 3.63 10.45 -14.34
N LYS A 239 2.31 10.41 -14.31
CA LYS A 239 1.47 11.61 -14.32
C LYS A 239 0.91 11.85 -12.94
N CYS A 240 1.04 13.08 -12.43
CA CYS A 240 0.34 13.51 -11.23
C CYS A 240 -1.15 13.70 -11.54
N ILE A 241 -2.00 12.89 -10.91
CA ILE A 241 -3.45 12.94 -11.11
C ILE A 241 -4.19 13.59 -9.94
N GLU A 242 -3.48 13.86 -8.84
CA GLU A 242 -4.02 14.41 -7.62
C GLU A 242 -2.89 15.08 -6.84
N LYS A 243 -3.16 16.27 -6.30
CA LYS A 243 -2.23 17.00 -5.42
C LYS A 243 -3.01 17.96 -4.52
N GLU A 244 -2.68 17.96 -3.23
CA GLU A 244 -3.18 18.92 -2.22
C GLU A 244 -2.03 19.49 -1.38
#